data_AF-A0A7C2SPE8-F1
#
_entry.id   AF-A0A7C2SPE8-F1
#
_cell.length_a   1.000
_cell.length_b   1.000
_cell.length_c   1.000
_cell.angle_alpha   90.00
_cell.angle_beta   90.00
_cell.angle_gamma   90.00
#
_symmetry.space_group_name_H-M   'P 1'
#
loop_
_entity.id
_entity.type
_entity.pdbx_description
1 polymer ?
#
loop_
_entity_poly.entity_id
_entity_poly.type
_entity_poly.pdbx_seq_one_letter_code
_entity_poly.pdbx_strand_id
1 'polypeptide(L)'
;MRLARRGRTRRRGRAPGRTLALAAACLVAAACGPRLRRLDDAPMYAGPRFELRAVRYFERLPLHYTGEVFRIQCRSDRTAGAPARPDQDAGWRTLGSGGAIGTRSARDVAEAERAHYLVLGPSILAWLGLVIHVSFDACGGFATWDPTTLPPDRIAPAPRPAWCAPEGGADCRYEDFRGERAPVYEDVRADASGRVSFRVRSSALRPTGALRVESDDFGATWRVADEPAPGVPAARP
;
A
#
# COMPACT_ATOMS: atom_id res chain seq x y z
N MET A 1 -2.14 87.56 -10.83
CA MET A 1 -2.36 87.83 -12.27
C MET A 1 -2.13 86.51 -13.03
N ARG A 2 -3.16 86.02 -13.75
CA ARG A 2 -3.24 84.96 -14.80
C ARG A 2 -2.01 84.03 -14.97
N LEU A 3 -2.12 82.69 -15.01
CA LEU A 3 -2.91 81.88 -15.96
C LEU A 3 -3.04 80.42 -15.45
N ALA A 4 -4.24 79.86 -15.59
CA ALA A 4 -4.51 78.43 -15.47
C ALA A 4 -4.08 77.70 -16.76
N ARG A 5 -3.35 76.58 -16.64
CA ARG A 5 -3.14 75.60 -17.72
C ARG A 5 -3.83 74.28 -17.36
N ARG A 6 -4.91 73.98 -18.09
CA ARG A 6 -5.61 72.69 -18.09
C ARG A 6 -4.73 71.60 -18.73
N GLY A 7 -4.34 70.59 -17.95
CA GLY A 7 -3.71 69.36 -18.45
C GLY A 7 -4.76 68.26 -18.65
N ARG A 8 -4.92 67.80 -19.90
CA ARG A 8 -5.81 66.70 -20.32
C ARG A 8 -5.37 65.36 -19.72
N THR A 9 -6.23 64.71 -18.95
CA THR A 9 -6.10 63.29 -18.57
C THR A 9 -6.46 62.38 -19.75
N ARG A 10 -5.45 61.73 -20.35
CA ARG A 10 -5.63 60.59 -21.27
C ARG A 10 -5.92 59.33 -20.44
N ARG A 11 -7.17 58.84 -20.45
CA ARG A 11 -7.51 57.48 -20.00
C ARG A 11 -6.92 56.48 -21.00
N ARG A 12 -5.87 55.74 -20.60
CA ARG A 12 -5.44 54.52 -21.30
C ARG A 12 -6.46 53.42 -21.01
N GLY A 13 -7.20 52.99 -22.04
CA GLY A 13 -8.05 51.81 -21.98
C GLY A 13 -7.19 50.58 -21.68
N ARG A 14 -7.41 49.96 -20.52
CA ARG A 14 -6.91 48.62 -20.21
C ARG A 14 -7.71 47.63 -21.07
N ALA A 15 -7.04 47.00 -22.03
CA ALA A 15 -7.64 45.96 -22.86
C ALA A 15 -8.05 44.75 -21.98
N PRO A 16 -9.31 44.29 -22.02
CA PRO A 16 -9.82 43.18 -21.19
C PRO A 16 -9.33 41.78 -21.63
N GLY A 17 -8.54 41.67 -22.70
CA GLY A 17 -8.17 40.39 -23.31
C GLY A 17 -7.17 39.52 -22.52
N ARG A 18 -6.36 40.09 -21.63
CA ARG A 18 -5.39 39.31 -20.84
C ARG A 18 -6.00 38.55 -19.67
N THR A 19 -7.10 39.05 -19.10
CA THR A 19 -7.76 38.41 -17.95
C THR A 19 -8.57 37.18 -18.36
N LEU A 20 -9.16 37.20 -19.56
CA LEU A 20 -9.94 36.08 -20.11
C LEU A 20 -9.07 34.87 -20.49
N ALA A 21 -7.88 35.11 -21.06
CA ALA A 21 -6.95 34.01 -21.42
C ALA A 21 -6.39 33.29 -20.19
N LEU A 22 -6.09 34.00 -19.10
CA LEU A 22 -5.65 33.40 -17.83
C LEU A 22 -6.79 32.62 -17.15
N ALA A 23 -8.03 33.13 -17.18
CA ALA A 23 -9.18 32.44 -16.61
C ALA A 23 -9.48 31.12 -17.35
N ALA A 24 -9.39 31.11 -18.69
CA ALA A 24 -9.55 29.90 -19.49
C ALA A 24 -8.43 28.86 -19.22
N ALA A 25 -7.18 29.30 -19.10
CA ALA A 25 -6.05 28.41 -18.78
C ALA A 25 -6.17 27.79 -17.37
N CYS A 26 -6.63 28.55 -16.37
CA CYS A 26 -6.87 28.01 -15.02
C CYS A 26 -8.05 27.02 -14.96
N LEU A 27 -9.12 27.25 -15.74
CA LEU A 27 -10.26 26.33 -15.82
C LEU A 27 -9.89 25.00 -16.52
N VAL A 28 -9.04 25.04 -17.55
CA VAL A 28 -8.51 23.83 -18.21
C VAL A 28 -7.55 23.09 -17.28
N ALA A 29 -6.71 23.79 -16.52
CA ALA A 29 -5.82 23.18 -15.54
C ALA A 29 -6.59 22.48 -14.39
N ALA A 30 -7.71 23.05 -13.93
CA ALA A 30 -8.56 22.44 -12.91
C ALA A 30 -9.34 21.20 -13.41
N ALA A 31 -9.63 21.12 -14.71
CA ALA A 31 -10.30 19.97 -15.31
C ALA A 31 -9.37 18.76 -15.52
N CYS A 32 -8.06 18.98 -15.56
CA CYS A 32 -7.03 17.97 -15.80
C CYS A 32 -6.32 17.49 -14.52
N GLY A 33 -6.78 17.85 -13.32
CA GLY A 33 -6.20 17.34 -12.07
C GLY A 33 -6.49 15.85 -11.84
N PRO A 34 -5.69 15.17 -11.00
CA PRO A 34 -6.00 13.81 -10.57
C PRO A 34 -7.39 13.79 -9.94
N ARG A 35 -8.24 12.88 -10.40
CA ARG A 35 -9.59 12.70 -9.84
C ARG A 35 -9.70 11.32 -9.23
N LEU A 36 -10.05 11.30 -7.96
CA LEU A 36 -10.42 10.10 -7.25
C LEU A 36 -11.87 10.21 -6.82
N ARG A 37 -12.68 9.24 -7.21
CA ARG A 37 -14.11 9.19 -6.88
C ARG A 37 -14.40 7.86 -6.19
N ARG A 38 -14.83 7.90 -4.93
CA ARG A 38 -15.31 6.70 -4.22
C ARG A 38 -16.51 6.12 -4.97
N LEU A 39 -16.54 4.80 -5.09
CA LEU A 39 -17.61 4.05 -5.73
C LEU A 39 -18.52 3.42 -4.67
N ASP A 40 -17.94 2.54 -3.85
CA ASP A 40 -18.61 1.78 -2.79
C ASP A 40 -17.60 1.26 -1.76
N ASP A 41 -18.08 0.74 -0.63
CA ASP A 41 -17.29 0.06 0.40
C ASP A 41 -18.02 -1.14 0.98
N ALA A 42 -17.25 -2.08 1.53
CA ALA A 42 -17.78 -3.29 2.16
C ALA A 42 -16.92 -3.67 3.39
N PRO A 43 -17.55 -4.09 4.50
CA PRO A 43 -16.83 -4.58 5.66
C PRO A 43 -16.15 -5.92 5.32
N MET A 44 -14.90 -6.08 5.79
CA MET A 44 -14.14 -7.33 5.73
C MET A 44 -14.09 -8.00 7.10
N TYR A 45 -13.94 -7.20 8.16
CA TYR A 45 -13.87 -7.67 9.54
C TYR A 45 -14.41 -6.60 10.48
N ALA A 46 -15.18 -7.01 11.49
CA ALA A 46 -15.65 -6.13 12.56
C ALA A 46 -15.40 -6.82 13.91
N GLY A 47 -14.32 -6.42 14.58
CA GLY A 47 -13.90 -6.96 15.87
C GLY A 47 -14.02 -5.93 17.00
N PRO A 48 -13.74 -6.34 18.24
CA PRO A 48 -13.88 -5.48 19.41
C PRO A 48 -12.83 -4.36 19.49
N ARG A 49 -11.69 -4.48 18.80
CA ARG A 49 -10.60 -3.48 18.88
C ARG A 49 -10.24 -2.87 17.53
N PHE A 50 -10.66 -3.48 16.43
CA PHE A 50 -10.47 -2.93 15.10
C PHE A 50 -11.47 -3.47 14.09
N GLU A 51 -11.57 -2.74 12.99
CA GLU A 51 -12.39 -3.07 11.84
C GLU A 51 -11.55 -3.00 10.57
N LEU A 52 -11.90 -3.82 9.59
CA LEU A 52 -11.35 -3.80 8.24
C LEU A 52 -12.48 -3.59 7.24
N ARG A 53 -12.19 -2.84 6.18
CA ARG A 53 -13.08 -2.69 5.03
C ARG A 53 -12.30 -2.61 3.73
N ALA A 54 -12.95 -3.02 2.65
CA ALA A 54 -12.54 -2.71 1.29
C ALA A 54 -13.31 -1.48 0.82
N VAL A 55 -12.62 -0.55 0.16
CA VAL A 55 -13.23 0.63 -0.48
C VAL A 55 -12.77 0.67 -1.92
N ARG A 56 -13.71 0.81 -2.85
CA ARG A 56 -13.41 1.00 -4.28
C ARG A 56 -13.49 2.47 -4.66
N TYR A 57 -12.60 2.82 -5.58
CA TYR A 57 -12.51 4.14 -6.16
C TYR A 57 -12.37 4.02 -7.67
N PHE A 58 -12.87 5.01 -8.39
CA PHE A 58 -12.45 5.30 -9.76
C PHE A 58 -11.35 6.35 -9.71
N GLU A 59 -10.19 6.02 -10.27
CA GLU A 59 -9.01 6.87 -10.30
C GLU A 59 -8.72 7.30 -11.75
N ARG A 60 -8.50 8.59 -11.94
CA ARG A 60 -8.02 9.18 -13.19
C ARG A 60 -6.75 9.96 -12.91
N LEU A 61 -5.62 9.39 -13.32
CA LEU A 61 -4.30 9.99 -13.36
C LEU A 61 -3.95 10.25 -14.83
N PRO A 62 -4.10 11.49 -15.34
CA PRO A 62 -3.82 11.81 -16.74
C PRO A 62 -2.45 11.28 -17.15
N LEU A 63 -2.37 10.64 -18.33
CA LEU A 63 -1.15 10.06 -18.91
C LEU A 63 -0.56 8.84 -18.18
N HIS A 64 -1.12 8.41 -17.05
CA HIS A 64 -0.59 7.29 -16.26
C HIS A 64 -1.59 6.14 -16.09
N TYR A 65 -2.79 6.44 -15.61
CA TYR A 65 -3.78 5.41 -15.28
C TYR A 65 -5.21 5.97 -15.32
N THR A 66 -6.16 5.17 -15.79
CA THR A 66 -7.58 5.45 -15.64
C THR A 66 -8.30 4.13 -15.43
N GLY A 67 -8.95 3.97 -14.29
CA GLY A 67 -9.63 2.72 -13.96
C GLY A 67 -10.09 2.63 -12.52
N GLU A 68 -10.61 1.46 -12.17
CA GLU A 68 -11.07 1.15 -10.83
C GLU A 68 -9.91 0.62 -9.98
N VAL A 69 -9.80 1.11 -8.76
CA VAL A 69 -8.80 0.70 -7.77
C VAL A 69 -9.50 0.42 -6.46
N PHE A 70 -8.86 -0.35 -5.60
CA PHE A 70 -9.32 -0.54 -4.23
C PHE A 70 -8.29 -0.09 -3.21
N ARG A 71 -8.77 0.13 -1.99
CA ARG A 71 -8.00 0.31 -0.76
C ARG A 71 -8.57 -0.63 0.28
N ILE A 72 -7.71 -1.36 0.96
CA ILE A 72 -8.05 -2.09 2.17
C ILE A 72 -7.67 -1.20 3.33
N GLN A 73 -8.63 -0.90 4.19
CA GLN A 73 -8.46 0.08 5.25
C GLN A 73 -8.76 -0.56 6.60
N CYS A 74 -8.02 -0.11 7.62
CA CYS A 74 -8.22 -0.51 9.00
C CYS A 74 -8.50 0.68 9.90
N ARG A 75 -9.38 0.47 10.89
CA ARG A 75 -9.69 1.45 11.94
C ARG A 75 -9.56 0.81 13.32
N SER A 76 -9.01 1.57 14.27
CA SER A 76 -9.02 1.29 15.70
C SER A 76 -8.88 2.57 16.52
N ASP A 77 -8.91 2.45 17.85
CA ASP A 77 -8.58 3.56 18.77
C ASP A 77 -7.21 4.17 18.47
N ARG A 78 -6.24 3.36 17.98
CA ARG A 78 -4.87 3.80 17.69
C ARG A 78 -4.78 4.59 16.38
N THR A 79 -5.77 4.46 15.50
CA THR A 79 -5.85 5.22 14.26
C THR A 79 -6.81 6.40 14.35
N ALA A 80 -7.44 6.65 15.51
CA ALA A 80 -8.46 7.71 15.68
C ALA A 80 -7.97 9.12 15.27
N GLY A 81 -6.68 9.41 15.45
CA GLY A 81 -6.06 10.68 15.04
C GLY A 81 -5.65 10.76 13.57
N ALA A 82 -5.84 9.71 12.76
CA ALA A 82 -5.46 9.70 11.36
C ALA A 82 -6.32 10.70 10.55
N PRO A 83 -5.71 11.66 9.84
CA PRO A 83 -6.47 12.65 9.08
C PRO A 83 -7.13 12.01 7.85
N ALA A 84 -8.22 12.60 7.39
CA ALA A 84 -8.81 12.25 6.10
C ALA A 84 -7.85 12.60 4.95
N ARG A 85 -7.87 11.77 3.90
CA ARG A 85 -7.17 11.94 2.62
C ARG A 85 -8.15 11.62 1.48
N PRO A 86 -7.85 11.99 0.22
CA PRO A 86 -8.75 11.67 -0.89
C PRO A 86 -9.16 10.18 -0.98
N ASP A 87 -8.27 9.26 -0.61
CA ASP A 87 -8.46 7.81 -0.66
C ASP A 87 -8.62 7.16 0.72
N GLN A 88 -8.93 7.93 1.77
CA GLN A 88 -8.99 7.44 3.15
C GLN A 88 -9.86 8.34 4.03
N ASP A 89 -10.88 7.78 4.69
CA ASP A 89 -11.68 8.53 5.66
C ASP A 89 -10.87 8.80 6.94
N ALA A 90 -11.23 9.86 7.69
CA ALA A 90 -10.61 10.12 8.99
C ALA A 90 -10.76 8.92 9.93
N GLY A 91 -9.73 8.63 10.73
CA GLY A 91 -9.69 7.48 11.63
C GLY A 91 -9.33 6.14 10.96
N TRP A 92 -9.27 6.08 9.62
CA TRP A 92 -8.87 4.87 8.88
C TRP A 92 -7.42 4.97 8.41
N ARG A 93 -6.76 3.82 8.24
CA ARG A 93 -5.44 3.70 7.60
C ARG A 93 -5.48 2.66 6.50
N THR A 94 -4.99 3.00 5.31
CA THR A 94 -4.80 2.04 4.21
C THR A 94 -3.70 1.02 4.56
N LEU A 95 -4.05 -0.26 4.47
CA LEU A 95 -3.14 -1.41 4.64
C LEU A 95 -2.60 -1.93 3.31
N GLY A 96 -3.47 -1.94 2.29
CA GLY A 96 -3.18 -2.47 0.97
C GLY A 96 -3.96 -1.74 -0.10
N SER A 97 -3.47 -1.82 -1.33
CA SER A 97 -4.11 -1.23 -2.50
C SER A 97 -3.84 -2.07 -3.73
N GLY A 98 -4.73 -1.97 -4.71
CA GLY A 98 -4.59 -2.69 -5.97
C GLY A 98 -5.59 -2.21 -7.01
N GLY A 99 -5.50 -2.79 -8.21
CA GLY A 99 -6.52 -2.61 -9.25
C GLY A 99 -7.78 -3.39 -8.88
N ALA A 100 -8.95 -2.79 -9.06
CA ALA A 100 -10.24 -3.44 -8.86
C ALA A 100 -10.82 -3.99 -10.19
N ILE A 101 -9.94 -4.30 -11.14
CA ILE A 101 -10.29 -4.72 -12.51
C ILE A 101 -11.11 -6.01 -12.44
N GLY A 102 -12.30 -6.01 -13.06
CA GLY A 102 -13.18 -7.17 -13.11
C GLY A 102 -14.06 -7.36 -11.86
N THR A 103 -13.88 -6.56 -10.82
CA THR A 103 -14.78 -6.55 -9.66
C THR A 103 -16.00 -5.67 -9.92
N ARG A 104 -17.17 -6.06 -9.41
CA ARG A 104 -18.41 -5.27 -9.57
C ARG A 104 -18.74 -4.46 -8.33
N SER A 105 -18.29 -4.93 -7.17
CA SER A 105 -18.58 -4.34 -5.87
C SER A 105 -17.35 -4.35 -4.94
N ALA A 106 -17.37 -3.51 -3.90
CA ALA A 106 -16.37 -3.57 -2.85
C ALA A 106 -16.43 -4.89 -2.06
N ARG A 107 -17.58 -5.58 -2.08
CA ARG A 107 -17.72 -6.92 -1.52
C ARG A 107 -16.93 -7.95 -2.32
N ASP A 108 -16.94 -7.87 -3.65
CA ASP A 108 -16.14 -8.76 -4.50
C ASP A 108 -14.64 -8.59 -4.18
N VAL A 109 -14.19 -7.35 -3.95
CA VAL A 109 -12.83 -7.06 -3.48
C VAL A 109 -12.59 -7.65 -2.09
N ALA A 110 -13.51 -7.44 -1.13
CA ALA A 110 -13.39 -7.97 0.22
C ALA A 110 -13.26 -9.51 0.25
N GLU A 111 -14.01 -10.20 -0.62
CA GLU A 111 -13.96 -11.66 -0.77
C GLU A 111 -12.62 -12.10 -1.39
N ALA A 112 -12.14 -11.43 -2.44
CA ALA A 112 -10.85 -11.72 -3.06
C ALA A 112 -9.67 -11.50 -2.09
N GLU A 113 -9.73 -10.44 -1.28
CA GLU A 113 -8.68 -10.06 -0.34
C GLU A 113 -8.74 -10.81 1.00
N ARG A 114 -9.71 -11.71 1.17
CA ARG A 114 -9.93 -12.41 2.45
C ARG A 114 -8.73 -13.28 2.86
N ALA A 115 -8.04 -13.85 1.88
CA ALA A 115 -6.85 -14.68 2.09
C ALA A 115 -5.61 -13.88 2.49
N HIS A 116 -5.61 -12.56 2.28
CA HIS A 116 -4.48 -11.68 2.56
C HIS A 116 -4.44 -11.16 3.99
N TYR A 117 -5.32 -11.61 4.89
CA TYR A 117 -5.22 -11.24 6.29
C TYR A 117 -5.63 -12.33 7.28
N LEU A 118 -4.98 -12.27 8.44
CA LEU A 118 -5.27 -13.12 9.59
C LEU A 118 -5.52 -12.24 10.83
N VAL A 119 -6.61 -12.53 11.53
CA VAL A 119 -6.87 -11.98 12.85
C VAL A 119 -6.39 -13.00 13.87
N LEU A 120 -5.26 -12.68 14.51
CA LEU A 120 -4.55 -13.61 15.40
C LEU A 120 -4.87 -13.38 16.89
N GLY A 121 -5.64 -12.33 17.18
CA GLY A 121 -6.13 -11.99 18.50
C GLY A 121 -6.96 -10.70 18.47
N PRO A 122 -7.46 -10.21 19.61
CA PRO A 122 -8.32 -9.04 19.67
C PRO A 122 -7.70 -7.77 19.07
N SER A 123 -6.37 -7.63 19.16
CA SER A 123 -5.61 -6.48 18.66
C SER A 123 -4.50 -6.87 17.68
N ILE A 124 -4.47 -8.13 17.22
CA ILE A 124 -3.38 -8.65 16.39
C ILE A 124 -3.89 -8.93 14.98
N LEU A 125 -3.30 -8.24 14.01
CA LEU A 125 -3.60 -8.36 12.59
C LEU A 125 -2.33 -8.68 11.82
N ALA A 126 -2.34 -9.75 11.04
CA ALA A 126 -1.32 -10.00 10.02
C ALA A 126 -1.91 -9.73 8.63
N TRP A 127 -1.19 -8.97 7.80
CA TRP A 127 -1.48 -8.75 6.39
C TRP A 127 -0.42 -9.46 5.55
N LEU A 128 -0.86 -10.32 4.64
CA LEU A 128 -0.04 -11.27 3.88
C LEU A 128 0.05 -10.81 2.42
N GLY A 129 1.10 -10.07 2.07
CA GLY A 129 1.38 -9.63 0.70
C GLY A 129 2.69 -10.22 0.16
N LEU A 130 3.42 -9.48 -0.67
CA LEU A 130 4.82 -9.83 -0.97
C LEU A 130 5.71 -9.72 0.27
N VAL A 131 5.34 -8.80 1.15
CA VAL A 131 5.86 -8.64 2.50
C VAL A 131 4.76 -9.02 3.48
N ILE A 132 5.14 -9.49 4.67
CA ILE A 132 4.19 -9.68 5.76
C ILE A 132 4.27 -8.48 6.70
N HIS A 133 3.10 -7.90 6.99
CA HIS A 133 2.95 -6.85 7.98
C HIS A 133 2.17 -7.39 9.17
N VAL A 134 2.68 -7.19 10.38
CA VAL A 134 2.01 -7.63 11.61
C VAL A 134 1.82 -6.44 12.53
N SER A 135 0.58 -6.16 12.88
CA SER A 135 0.22 -5.19 13.91
C SER A 135 -0.14 -5.91 15.20
N PHE A 136 0.42 -5.45 16.31
CA PHE A 136 0.09 -5.91 17.66
C PHE A 136 -0.83 -4.94 18.41
N ASP A 137 -1.12 -3.78 17.81
CA ASP A 137 -1.93 -2.71 18.40
C ASP A 137 -3.06 -2.27 17.47
N ALA A 138 -3.67 -3.23 16.79
CA ALA A 138 -4.92 -3.02 16.05
C ALA A 138 -4.78 -1.95 14.94
N CYS A 139 -3.71 -2.01 14.13
CA CYS A 139 -3.39 -1.11 13.01
C CYS A 139 -2.75 0.25 13.37
N GLY A 140 -2.35 0.45 14.64
CA GLY A 140 -1.57 1.62 15.05
C GLY A 140 -0.17 1.65 14.43
N GLY A 141 0.51 0.51 14.48
CA GLY A 141 1.80 0.26 13.83
C GLY A 141 1.88 -1.14 13.22
N PHE A 142 2.85 -1.33 12.33
CA PHE A 142 3.11 -2.61 11.68
C PHE A 142 4.60 -2.91 11.72
N ALA A 143 4.95 -4.06 12.26
CA ALA A 143 6.24 -4.67 12.00
C ALA A 143 6.20 -5.30 10.61
N THR A 144 7.31 -5.18 9.88
CA THR A 144 7.41 -5.68 8.50
C THR A 144 8.54 -6.67 8.43
N TRP A 145 8.27 -7.84 7.86
CA TRP A 145 9.31 -8.70 7.36
C TRP A 145 9.26 -8.70 5.82
N ASP A 146 10.40 -8.40 5.22
CA ASP A 146 10.55 -8.24 3.77
C ASP A 146 11.58 -9.26 3.25
N PRO A 147 11.18 -10.20 2.38
CA PRO A 147 12.08 -11.24 1.89
C PRO A 147 13.23 -10.67 1.04
N THR A 148 13.12 -9.44 0.52
CA THR A 148 14.18 -8.78 -0.26
C THR A 148 15.35 -8.32 0.62
N THR A 149 15.19 -8.34 1.94
CA THR A 149 16.25 -8.03 2.90
C THR A 149 17.12 -9.24 3.27
N LEU A 150 16.77 -10.43 2.76
CA LEU A 150 17.59 -11.62 2.96
C LEU A 150 18.96 -11.46 2.26
N PRO A 151 20.01 -12.13 2.78
CA PRO A 151 21.29 -12.22 2.09
C PRO A 151 21.14 -12.73 0.64
N PRO A 152 21.91 -12.21 -0.34
CA PRO A 152 21.75 -12.58 -1.76
C PRO A 152 21.88 -14.07 -2.06
N ASP A 153 22.66 -14.82 -1.27
CA ASP A 153 22.82 -16.27 -1.38
C ASP A 153 21.55 -17.06 -0.99
N ARG A 154 20.62 -16.42 -0.28
CA ARG A 154 19.30 -16.97 0.08
C ARG A 154 18.24 -16.76 -0.98
N ILE A 155 18.51 -15.97 -2.02
CA ILE A 155 17.55 -15.62 -3.07
C ILE A 155 18.03 -16.17 -4.41
N ALA A 156 17.15 -16.86 -5.13
CA ALA A 156 17.34 -17.14 -6.53
C ALA A 156 16.94 -15.91 -7.36
N PRO A 157 17.86 -15.22 -8.04
CA PRO A 157 17.50 -14.04 -8.80
C PRO A 157 16.66 -14.41 -10.03
N ALA A 158 15.66 -13.60 -10.33
CA ALA A 158 14.89 -13.66 -11.56
C ALA A 158 15.53 -12.76 -12.64
N PRO A 159 15.32 -13.05 -13.94
CA PRO A 159 15.69 -12.14 -15.01
C PRO A 159 15.03 -10.77 -14.80
N ARG A 160 15.83 -9.70 -14.80
CA ARG A 160 15.34 -8.33 -14.61
C ARG A 160 15.05 -7.67 -15.95
N PRO A 161 13.87 -7.04 -16.13
CA PRO A 161 13.61 -6.21 -17.29
C PRO A 161 14.56 -5.01 -17.40
N ALA A 162 14.82 -4.51 -18.61
CA ALA A 162 15.75 -3.40 -18.86
C ALA A 162 15.36 -2.05 -18.21
N TRP A 163 14.10 -1.89 -17.77
CA TRP A 163 13.64 -0.69 -17.08
C TRP A 163 13.93 -0.71 -15.57
N CYS A 164 14.42 -1.83 -15.05
CA CYS A 164 14.86 -1.96 -13.66
C CYS A 164 16.26 -1.40 -13.44
N ALA A 165 16.50 -0.80 -12.28
CA ALA A 165 17.85 -0.40 -11.88
C ALA A 165 18.80 -1.61 -11.77
N PRO A 166 20.11 -1.45 -12.10
CA PRO A 166 20.78 -0.18 -12.45
C PRO A 166 20.64 0.25 -13.92
N GLU A 167 20.22 -0.61 -14.84
CA GLU A 167 20.14 -0.27 -16.28
C GLU A 167 19.02 0.73 -16.58
N GLY A 168 17.91 0.65 -15.85
CA GLY A 168 16.79 1.58 -15.88
C GLY A 168 16.60 2.36 -14.58
N GLY A 169 15.48 3.07 -14.47
CA GLY A 169 15.19 3.95 -13.34
C GLY A 169 14.26 3.38 -12.27
N ALA A 170 13.70 2.19 -12.47
CA ALA A 170 12.70 1.64 -11.56
C ALA A 170 13.32 0.76 -10.46
N ASP A 171 12.78 0.88 -9.25
CA ASP A 171 13.05 -0.06 -8.17
C ASP A 171 12.29 -1.38 -8.41
N CYS A 172 13.04 -2.43 -8.73
CA CYS A 172 12.53 -3.78 -8.96
C CYS A 172 12.96 -4.76 -7.88
N ARG A 173 13.16 -4.33 -6.63
CA ARG A 173 13.64 -5.23 -5.57
C ARG A 173 12.77 -6.49 -5.40
N TYR A 174 11.48 -6.40 -5.69
CA TYR A 174 10.52 -7.50 -5.56
C TYR A 174 10.40 -8.39 -6.81
N GLU A 175 11.17 -8.14 -7.87
CA GLU A 175 11.06 -8.92 -9.12
C GLU A 175 11.33 -10.41 -8.89
N ASP A 176 12.21 -10.73 -7.94
CA ASP A 176 12.54 -12.11 -7.57
C ASP A 176 11.33 -12.87 -6.99
N PHE A 177 10.31 -12.16 -6.50
CA PHE A 177 9.16 -12.67 -5.76
C PHE A 177 7.81 -12.40 -6.46
N ARG A 178 7.78 -12.32 -7.80
CA ARG A 178 6.52 -12.10 -8.55
C ARG A 178 5.91 -13.37 -9.13
N GLY A 179 4.61 -13.30 -9.40
CA GLY A 179 3.86 -14.39 -10.04
C GLY A 179 3.92 -15.68 -9.21
N GLU A 180 4.28 -16.79 -9.85
CA GLU A 180 4.42 -18.10 -9.20
C GLU A 180 5.56 -18.16 -8.16
N ARG A 181 6.41 -17.13 -8.12
CA ARG A 181 7.50 -16.98 -7.15
C ARG A 181 7.09 -16.15 -5.92
N ALA A 182 5.85 -15.69 -5.86
CA ALA A 182 5.35 -14.93 -4.72
C ALA A 182 5.44 -15.74 -3.42
N PRO A 183 5.81 -15.11 -2.29
CA PRO A 183 5.89 -15.78 -1.01
C PRO A 183 4.49 -16.19 -0.53
N VAL A 184 4.40 -17.42 -0.08
CA VAL A 184 3.23 -17.96 0.61
C VAL A 184 3.57 -18.07 2.08
N TYR A 185 2.77 -17.43 2.92
CA TYR A 185 2.96 -17.41 4.38
C TYR A 185 2.03 -18.44 5.02
N GLU A 186 2.61 -19.34 5.82
CA GLU A 186 1.94 -20.46 6.46
C GLU A 186 2.24 -20.46 7.96
N ASP A 187 1.43 -21.16 8.76
CA ASP A 187 1.63 -21.30 10.21
C ASP A 187 1.85 -19.97 10.95
N VAL A 188 1.23 -18.88 10.46
CA VAL A 188 1.40 -17.56 11.06
C VAL A 188 0.77 -17.55 12.45
N ARG A 189 1.59 -17.29 13.45
CA ARG A 189 1.20 -17.18 14.86
C ARG A 189 1.78 -15.91 15.41
N ALA A 190 1.00 -15.21 16.22
CA ALA A 190 1.46 -14.07 16.98
C ALA A 190 0.65 -13.96 18.28
N ASP A 191 1.25 -13.40 19.32
CA ASP A 191 0.59 -13.22 20.61
C ASP A 191 0.88 -11.84 21.21
N ALA A 192 0.20 -11.55 22.33
CA ALA A 192 0.28 -10.25 23.01
C ALA A 192 1.64 -9.99 23.67
N SER A 193 2.52 -10.99 23.80
CA SER A 193 3.89 -10.79 24.31
C SER A 193 4.83 -10.20 23.27
N GLY A 194 4.37 -10.04 22.02
CA GLY A 194 5.19 -9.54 20.91
C GLY A 194 5.90 -10.65 20.14
N ARG A 195 5.65 -11.91 20.49
CA ARG A 195 6.13 -13.06 19.74
C ARG A 195 5.34 -13.19 18.44
N VAL A 196 6.05 -13.43 17.34
CA VAL A 196 5.48 -13.80 16.04
C VAL A 196 6.36 -14.83 15.36
N SER A 197 5.74 -15.82 14.74
CA SER A 197 6.42 -16.85 13.95
C SER A 197 5.59 -17.20 12.73
N PHE A 198 6.23 -17.49 11.63
CA PHE A 198 5.58 -18.00 10.43
C PHE A 198 6.57 -18.81 9.59
N ARG A 199 6.03 -19.64 8.71
CA ARG A 199 6.77 -20.23 7.60
C ARG A 199 6.51 -19.42 6.35
N VAL A 200 7.52 -19.28 5.51
CA VAL A 200 7.40 -18.65 4.20
C VAL A 200 7.97 -19.57 3.15
N ARG A 201 7.19 -19.80 2.09
CA ARG A 201 7.57 -20.67 0.97
C ARG A 201 7.59 -19.86 -0.31
N SER A 202 8.61 -20.06 -1.12
CA SER A 202 8.73 -19.50 -2.46
C SER A 202 9.82 -20.23 -3.23
N SER A 203 9.60 -20.43 -4.53
CA SER A 203 10.63 -20.94 -5.44
C SER A 203 11.80 -19.96 -5.65
N ALA A 204 11.69 -18.73 -5.14
CA ALA A 204 12.77 -17.77 -5.07
C ALA A 204 13.68 -17.95 -3.86
N LEU A 205 13.28 -18.73 -2.84
CA LEU A 205 14.08 -18.94 -1.64
C LEU A 205 15.03 -20.12 -1.81
N ARG A 206 16.25 -19.99 -1.28
CA ARG A 206 17.27 -21.04 -1.23
C ARG A 206 17.65 -21.39 0.21
N PRO A 207 18.12 -22.62 0.47
CA PRO A 207 18.26 -23.73 -0.49
C PRO A 207 16.99 -24.57 -0.63
N THR A 208 16.09 -24.55 0.36
CA THR A 208 14.94 -25.48 0.45
C THR A 208 13.65 -24.92 -0.14
N GLY A 209 13.64 -23.64 -0.56
CA GLY A 209 12.41 -22.96 -0.96
C GLY A 209 11.48 -22.60 0.20
N ALA A 210 11.92 -22.81 1.45
CA ALA A 210 11.12 -22.56 2.64
C ALA A 210 11.99 -22.06 3.80
N LEU A 211 11.50 -21.06 4.51
CA LEU A 211 12.16 -20.48 5.68
C LEU A 211 11.20 -20.45 6.86
N ARG A 212 11.75 -20.62 8.06
CA ARG A 212 11.09 -20.31 9.33
C ARG A 212 11.56 -18.93 9.78
N VAL A 213 10.61 -18.04 10.04
CA VAL A 213 10.89 -16.67 10.46
C VAL A 213 10.22 -16.42 11.80
N GLU A 214 10.97 -15.84 12.74
CA GLU A 214 10.51 -15.59 14.09
C GLU A 214 11.01 -14.25 14.63
N SER A 215 10.21 -13.63 15.47
CA SER A 215 10.55 -12.46 16.27
C SER A 215 9.99 -12.67 17.67
N ASP A 216 10.75 -12.26 18.69
CA ASP A 216 10.31 -12.24 20.09
C ASP A 216 10.16 -10.80 20.63
N ASP A 217 10.24 -9.78 19.78
CA ASP A 217 10.32 -8.36 20.17
C ASP A 217 9.41 -7.44 19.33
N PHE A 218 8.18 -7.90 19.05
CA PHE A 218 7.19 -7.17 18.24
C PHE A 218 7.66 -6.91 16.80
N GLY A 219 8.56 -7.73 16.27
CA GLY A 219 9.09 -7.65 14.91
C GLY A 219 10.14 -6.56 14.73
N ALA A 220 10.79 -6.14 15.81
CA ALA A 220 11.95 -5.25 15.74
C ALA A 220 13.19 -5.99 15.23
N THR A 221 13.34 -7.28 15.58
CA THR A 221 14.38 -8.16 15.05
C THR A 221 13.80 -9.46 14.53
N TRP A 222 14.30 -9.92 13.38
CA TRP A 222 13.85 -11.14 12.73
C TRP A 222 14.96 -12.18 12.73
N ARG A 223 14.67 -13.36 13.26
CA ARG A 223 15.51 -14.55 13.14
C ARG A 223 14.95 -15.41 12.00
N VAL A 224 15.84 -15.83 11.12
CA VAL A 224 15.50 -16.62 9.94
C VAL A 224 16.31 -17.90 9.97
N ALA A 225 15.63 -19.04 9.84
CA ALA A 225 16.23 -20.36 9.78
C ALA A 225 15.72 -21.11 8.55
N ASP A 226 16.55 -21.98 7.98
CA ASP A 226 16.10 -22.90 6.93
C ASP A 226 15.09 -23.87 7.49
N GLU A 227 14.01 -24.08 6.76
CA GLU A 227 13.13 -25.20 7.06
C GLU A 227 13.76 -26.48 6.47
N PRO A 228 13.91 -27.56 7.26
CA PRO A 228 14.41 -28.81 6.73
C PRO A 228 13.49 -29.28 5.60
N ALA A 229 14.10 -29.82 4.54
CA ALA A 229 13.35 -30.36 3.41
C ALA A 229 12.29 -31.36 3.93
N PRO A 230 11.06 -31.34 3.38
CA PRO A 230 10.02 -32.26 3.81
C PRO A 230 10.52 -33.71 3.74
N GLY A 231 10.50 -34.41 4.88
CA GLY A 231 10.98 -35.79 5.02
C GLY A 231 12.36 -35.96 5.67
N VAL A 232 13.08 -34.87 5.99
CA VAL A 232 14.30 -34.95 6.81
C VAL A 232 13.93 -34.65 8.26
N PRO A 233 14.02 -35.63 9.19
CA PRO A 233 13.73 -35.37 10.60
C PRO A 233 14.69 -34.30 11.13
N ALA A 234 14.14 -33.33 11.87
CA ALA A 234 14.94 -32.33 12.55
C ALA A 234 15.99 -33.03 13.42
N ALA A 235 17.26 -32.72 13.20
CA ALA A 235 18.34 -33.22 14.04
C ALA A 235 18.03 -32.80 15.49
N ARG A 236 17.82 -33.78 16.37
CA ARG A 236 17.68 -33.50 17.80
C ARG A 236 19.05 -33.02 18.32
N PRO A 237 19.09 -31.99 19.18
CA PRO A 237 20.32 -31.58 19.85
C PRO A 237 20.87 -32.68 20.76
#